data_AF-A0A954G3K9-F1
#
_entry.id   AF-A0A954G3K9-F1
#
_cell.length_a   1.000
_cell.length_b   1.000
_cell.length_c   1.000
_cell.angle_alpha   90.00
_cell.angle_beta   90.00
_cell.angle_gamma   90.00
#
_symmetry.space_group_name_H-M   'P 1'
#
loop_
_entity.id
_entity.type
_entity.pdbx_description
1 polymer ?
#
loop_
_entity_poly.entity_id
_entity_poly.type
_entity_poly.pdbx_seq_one_letter_code
_entity_poly.pdbx_strand_id
1 'polypeptide(L)'
;MSKNTTINRRTCLKGMGAALALPLLDVMGWAEASEKKAFKPPVRLGFMYMPHGVIMDQFWPADAKSFLTSPPPALDSLRPVLDQCLMMK
;
A
#
# COMPACT_ATOMS: atom_id res chain seq x y z
N MET A 1 27.94 -17.05 48.46
CA MET A 1 28.76 -17.34 47.26
C MET A 1 28.20 -16.56 46.08
N SER A 2 28.77 -15.39 45.76
CA SER A 2 28.41 -14.66 44.54
C SER A 2 29.27 -15.20 43.39
N LYS A 3 28.64 -15.79 42.36
CA LYS A 3 29.34 -16.24 41.16
C LYS A 3 29.41 -15.07 40.17
N ASN A 4 30.58 -14.46 40.06
CA ASN A 4 30.85 -13.48 39.00
C ASN A 4 31.05 -14.21 37.67
N THR A 5 29.99 -14.31 36.88
CA THR A 5 30.07 -14.82 35.50
C THR A 5 30.70 -13.76 34.61
N THR A 6 32.03 -13.77 34.50
CA THR A 6 32.76 -12.86 33.60
C THR A 6 32.71 -13.39 32.17
N ILE A 7 32.02 -12.69 31.27
CA ILE A 7 32.03 -13.01 29.84
C ILE A 7 33.42 -12.71 29.26
N ASN A 8 33.97 -13.66 28.51
CA ASN A 8 35.25 -13.48 27.84
C ASN A 8 35.15 -12.35 26.80
N ARG A 9 36.03 -11.33 26.91
CA ARG A 9 36.05 -10.15 26.02
C ARG A 9 36.09 -10.53 24.54
N ARG A 10 36.77 -11.61 24.19
CA ARG A 10 36.89 -12.11 22.81
C ARG A 10 35.55 -12.66 22.29
N THR A 11 34.77 -13.31 23.16
CA THR A 11 33.43 -13.80 22.83
C THR A 11 32.46 -12.63 22.62
N CYS A 12 32.55 -11.60 23.46
CA CYS A 12 31.77 -10.37 23.32
C CYS A 12 32.07 -9.68 21.98
N LEU A 13 33.35 -9.46 21.65
CA LEU A 13 33.76 -8.82 20.40
C LEU A 13 33.37 -9.62 19.15
N LYS A 14 33.42 -10.96 19.20
CA LYS A 14 32.93 -11.82 18.12
C LYS A 14 31.41 -11.70 17.91
N GLY A 15 30.63 -11.63 18.99
CA GLY A 15 29.18 -11.44 18.94
C GLY A 15 28.80 -10.07 18.36
N MET A 16 29.49 -9.00 18.80
CA MET A 16 29.29 -7.66 18.24
C MET A 16 29.67 -7.56 16.76
N GLY A 17 30.77 -8.20 16.34
CA GLY A 17 31.16 -8.26 14.93
C GLY A 17 30.11 -8.95 14.05
N ALA A 18 29.50 -10.03 14.54
CA ALA A 18 28.40 -10.70 13.84
C ALA A 18 27.13 -9.83 13.74
N ALA A 19 26.81 -9.07 14.79
CA ALA A 19 25.68 -8.15 14.79
C ALA A 19 25.86 -6.95 13.85
N LEU A 20 27.11 -6.47 13.67
CA LEU A 20 27.44 -5.40 12.72
C LEU A 20 27.63 -5.89 11.29
N ALA A 21 28.05 -7.13 11.10
CA ALA A 21 28.29 -7.73 9.78
C ALA A 21 27.00 -8.20 9.08
N LEU A 22 25.93 -8.45 9.85
CA LEU A 22 24.59 -8.51 9.30
C LEU A 22 24.20 -7.06 8.95
N PRO A 23 24.02 -6.72 7.66
CA PRO A 23 23.30 -5.51 7.31
C PRO A 23 21.99 -5.59 8.11
N LEU A 24 21.66 -4.55 8.85
CA LEU A 24 20.33 -4.40 9.44
C LEU A 24 19.36 -4.71 8.31
N LEU A 25 18.74 -5.91 8.36
CA LEU A 25 17.79 -6.33 7.36
C LEU A 25 16.79 -5.18 7.24
N ASP A 26 16.43 -4.73 6.03
CA ASP A 26 15.48 -3.63 5.84
C ASP A 26 14.15 -3.81 6.60
N VAL A 27 13.87 -5.03 7.09
CA VAL A 27 12.76 -5.36 8.00
C VAL A 27 12.95 -4.95 9.45
N MET A 28 14.19 -4.77 9.92
CA MET A 28 14.53 -4.09 11.17
C MET A 28 14.57 -2.60 10.91
N GLY A 29 13.51 -2.06 10.31
CA GLY A 29 13.19 -0.64 10.33
C GLY A 29 13.08 -0.23 11.80
N TRP A 30 14.23 0.08 12.40
CA TRP A 30 14.36 0.96 13.52
C TRP A 30 13.40 2.09 13.21
N ALA A 31 12.45 2.25 14.12
CA ALA A 31 11.54 3.35 14.15
C ALA A 31 12.37 4.64 14.21
N GLU A 32 12.91 5.07 13.06
CA GLU A 32 12.81 6.45 12.65
C GLU A 32 11.31 6.73 12.80
N ALA A 33 10.94 7.17 13.99
CA ALA A 33 9.86 8.07 14.19
C ALA A 33 10.17 9.23 13.24
N SER A 34 9.79 9.05 11.98
CA SER A 34 9.79 10.08 10.98
C SER A 34 8.87 11.12 11.57
N GLU A 35 9.48 12.08 12.26
CA GLU A 35 8.76 13.23 12.75
C GLU A 35 8.01 13.79 11.55
N LYS A 36 6.68 13.72 11.63
CA LYS A 36 5.76 14.53 10.83
C LYS A 36 5.61 14.14 9.36
N LYS A 37 5.66 12.86 8.97
CA LYS A 37 4.92 12.46 7.76
C LYS A 37 3.56 11.94 8.18
N ALA A 38 2.54 12.78 8.05
CA ALA A 38 1.14 12.33 8.11
C ALA A 38 1.04 11.08 7.23
N PHE A 39 0.65 9.96 7.84
CA PHE A 39 0.56 8.66 7.17
C PHE A 39 -0.46 8.77 6.04
N LYS A 40 -0.01 9.14 4.85
CA LYS A 40 -0.87 9.15 3.67
C LYS A 40 -1.14 7.68 3.34
N PRO A 41 -2.40 7.23 3.33
CA PRO A 41 -2.70 5.87 2.93
C PRO A 41 -2.09 5.59 1.56
N PRO A 42 -1.56 4.39 1.32
CA PRO A 42 -0.96 4.05 0.03
C PRO A 42 -1.99 4.25 -1.07
N VAL A 43 -1.61 4.95 -2.14
CA VAL A 43 -2.46 5.13 -3.32
C VAL A 43 -2.61 3.78 -4.00
N ARG A 44 -3.82 3.21 -3.97
CA ARG A 44 -4.14 1.92 -4.60
C ARG A 44 -4.82 2.19 -5.92
N LEU A 45 -4.38 1.50 -6.97
CA LEU A 45 -4.97 1.58 -8.29
C LEU A 45 -5.60 0.24 -8.65
N GLY A 46 -6.81 0.28 -9.22
CA GLY A 46 -7.54 -0.89 -9.70
C GLY A 46 -7.97 -0.69 -11.15
N PHE A 47 -7.85 -1.74 -11.96
CA PHE A 47 -8.37 -1.78 -13.32
C PHE A 47 -9.48 -2.83 -13.38
N MET A 48 -10.60 -2.48 -14.01
CA MET A 48 -11.71 -3.40 -14.25
C MET A 48 -11.91 -3.53 -15.76
N TYR A 49 -11.77 -4.75 -16.26
CA TYR A 49 -11.99 -5.09 -17.66
C TYR A 49 -13.09 -6.14 -17.75
N MET A 50 -14.17 -5.83 -18.45
CA MET A 50 -15.28 -6.74 -18.69
C MET A 50 -15.37 -7.05 -20.20
N PRO A 51 -14.86 -8.19 -20.67
CA PRO A 51 -14.95 -8.57 -22.08
C PRO A 51 -16.35 -9.07 -22.50
N HIS A 52 -17.13 -9.60 -21.55
CA HIS A 52 -18.46 -10.16 -21.79
C HIS A 52 -19.40 -9.89 -20.60
N GLY A 53 -20.72 -9.95 -20.85
CA GLY A 53 -21.73 -9.84 -19.79
C GLY A 53 -22.16 -8.42 -19.43
N VAL A 54 -21.83 -7.43 -20.27
CA VAL A 54 -22.22 -6.03 -20.08
C VAL A 54 -23.10 -5.60 -21.25
N ILE A 55 -24.27 -5.03 -20.94
CA ILE A 55 -25.12 -4.38 -21.93
C ILE A 55 -24.46 -3.04 -22.25
N MET A 56 -23.81 -2.93 -23.42
CA MET A 56 -22.99 -1.77 -23.78
C MET A 56 -23.76 -0.45 -23.73
N ASP A 57 -25.02 -0.47 -24.16
CA ASP A 57 -25.91 0.71 -24.15
C ASP A 57 -26.27 1.19 -22.73
N GLN A 58 -26.19 0.31 -21.73
CA GLN A 58 -26.47 0.61 -20.33
C GLN A 58 -25.20 0.81 -19.50
N PHE A 59 -24.03 0.67 -20.10
CA PHE A 59 -22.74 0.80 -19.43
C PHE A 59 -21.99 2.05 -19.86
N TRP A 60 -22.03 2.38 -21.15
CA TRP A 60 -21.39 3.58 -21.67
C TRP A 60 -22.33 4.78 -21.57
N PRO A 61 -21.89 5.91 -20.99
CA PRO A 61 -22.62 7.15 -21.08
C PRO A 61 -22.67 7.62 -22.55
N ALA A 62 -23.77 8.27 -22.94
CA ALA A 62 -23.93 8.83 -24.28
C ALA A 62 -22.92 9.96 -24.56
N ASP A 63 -22.63 10.78 -23.53
CA ASP A 63 -21.66 11.86 -23.58
C ASP A 63 -20.63 11.73 -22.44
N ALA A 64 -19.36 12.06 -22.71
CA ALA A 64 -18.31 12.05 -21.69
C ALA A 64 -18.63 12.99 -20.50
N LYS A 65 -19.34 14.09 -20.76
CA LYS A 65 -19.74 15.06 -19.73
C LYS A 65 -20.88 14.54 -18.85
N SER A 66 -21.70 13.62 -19.35
CA SER A 66 -22.85 13.09 -18.61
C SER A 66 -22.46 11.98 -17.62
N PHE A 67 -21.22 11.48 -17.68
CA PHE A 67 -20.71 10.42 -16.81
C PHE A 67 -20.88 10.72 -15.31
N LEU A 68 -20.53 11.94 -14.88
CA LEU A 68 -20.59 12.34 -13.47
C LEU A 68 -22.00 12.74 -13.01
N THR A 69 -22.82 13.29 -13.91
CA THR A 69 -24.14 13.85 -13.55
C THR A 69 -25.27 12.81 -13.68
N SER A 70 -25.21 11.94 -14.68
CA SER A 70 -26.22 10.92 -14.95
C SER A 70 -25.53 9.59 -15.31
N PRO A 71 -24.97 8.88 -14.31
CA PRO A 71 -24.30 7.61 -14.55
C PRO A 71 -25.31 6.55 -15.05
N PRO A 72 -24.89 5.66 -15.98
CA PRO A 72 -25.71 4.55 -16.43
C PRO A 72 -26.08 3.59 -15.28
N PRO A 73 -27.19 2.83 -15.38
CA PRO A 73 -27.66 1.94 -14.31
C PRO A 73 -26.62 0.92 -13.83
N ALA A 74 -25.71 0.49 -14.71
CA ALA A 74 -24.63 -0.43 -14.35
C ALA A 74 -23.60 0.18 -13.38
N LEU A 75 -23.50 1.50 -13.30
CA LEU A 75 -22.55 2.23 -12.45
C LEU A 75 -23.21 2.90 -11.23
N ASP A 76 -24.50 2.64 -11.01
CA ASP A 76 -25.28 3.23 -9.92
C ASP A 76 -24.65 2.99 -8.53
N SER A 77 -24.14 1.77 -8.32
CA SER A 77 -23.45 1.34 -7.10
C SER A 77 -22.11 2.05 -6.88
N LEU A 78 -21.51 2.61 -7.94
CA LEU A 78 -20.21 3.30 -7.90
C LEU A 78 -20.33 4.81 -7.66
N ARG A 79 -21.55 5.36 -7.55
CA ARG A 79 -21.80 6.77 -7.21
C ARG A 79 -20.89 7.37 -6.13
N PRO A 80 -20.65 6.73 -4.96
CA PRO A 80 -19.84 7.35 -3.89
C PRO A 80 -18.36 7.56 -4.26
N VAL A 81 -17.85 6.89 -5.29
CA VAL A 81 -16.45 6.95 -5.71
C VAL A 81 -16.27 7.34 -7.18
N LEU A 82 -17.36 7.74 -7.84
CA LEU A 82 -17.40 7.96 -9.29
C LEU A 82 -16.46 9.09 -9.73
N ASP A 83 -16.29 10.10 -8.88
CA ASP A 83 -15.36 11.22 -9.07
C ASP A 83 -13.87 10.80 -9.06
N GLN A 84 -13.57 9.60 -8.55
CA GLN A 84 -12.21 9.04 -8.48
C GLN A 84 -11.96 8.02 -9.60
N CYS A 85 -12.95 7.75 -10.45
CA CYS A 85 -12.86 6.77 -11.51
C CYS A 85 -12.65 7.43 -12.86
N LEU A 86 -11.79 6.82 -13.69
CA LEU A 86 -11.62 7.18 -15.09
C LEU A 86 -12.15 6.02 -15.95
N MET A 87 -13.09 6.32 -16.84
CA MET A 87 -13.49 5.40 -17.90
C MET A 87 -12.66 5.64 -19.16
N MET A 88 -12.07 4.58 -19.71
CA MET A 88 -11.43 4.57 -21.01
C MET A 88 -12.16 3.62 -21.94
N LYS A 89 -12.59 4.13 -23.09
CA LYS A 89 -13.17 3.35 -24.19
C LYS A 89 -12.09 2.91 -25.16
#